data_AF-A0A0K1Q0F6-F1
#
_entry.id   AF-A0A0K1Q0F6-F1
#
_cell.length_a   1.000
_cell.length_b   1.000
_cell.length_c   1.000
_cell.angle_alpha   90.00
_cell.angle_beta   90.00
_cell.angle_gamma   90.00
#
_symmetry.space_group_name_H-M   'P 1'
#
loop_
_entity.id
_entity.type
_entity.pdbx_description
1 polymer ?
#
loop_
_entity_poly.entity_id
_entity_poly.type
_entity_poly.pdbx_seq_one_letter_code
_entity_poly.pdbx_strand_id
1 'polypeptide(L)'
;MRALTLVLLTASLGSIAGCGGAGDSSRPDDEENVDSVRAALSDTDPVSDAIDASCSTTSVKGLATQLVEEIQCLQPGTLERIDGIDGLTLEDAVFPYLQTPAAKAIEKAQQQRGTTMTINSALRTLPQQYLLYQWYKAGRCGISLAAAPGKSNHESGLAVDVDDSSGWRPAMEANEMKWLGASDPVHFDYIGDGKVELTGLSVLAFQKLWNVNHPDDRIDEDSLYGADTEKRIALSPVGGFPKGPDCAQPDASAPSPPAPVPDAGEPPPKTTEAAPVAPASEDGCSVAYAGAGRDGSSGSSGIPIALGFATLVLAARGRARRASNRVTHARATVA
;
A
#
# COMPACT_ATOMS: atom_id res chain seq x y z
N MET A 1 -15.66 -55.60 4.37
CA MET A 1 -16.64 -56.22 5.30
C MET A 1 -16.30 -55.83 6.73
N ARG A 2 -17.08 -54.92 7.32
CA ARG A 2 -17.47 -54.87 8.74
C ARG A 2 -18.30 -53.59 8.91
N ALA A 3 -19.60 -53.79 9.01
CA ALA A 3 -20.60 -52.76 9.22
C ALA A 3 -20.53 -52.26 10.66
N LEU A 4 -20.64 -50.96 10.86
CA LEU A 4 -20.92 -50.36 12.16
C LEU A 4 -22.22 -49.56 12.03
N THR A 5 -23.25 -50.10 12.66
CA THR A 5 -24.60 -49.54 12.82
C THR A 5 -24.55 -48.49 13.92
N LEU A 6 -25.05 -47.27 13.69
CA LEU A 6 -25.40 -46.36 14.78
C LEU A 6 -26.69 -45.59 14.49
N VAL A 7 -27.70 -46.08 15.20
CA VAL A 7 -28.98 -45.52 15.68
C VAL A 7 -29.26 -44.03 15.43
N LEU A 8 -30.35 -43.80 14.69
CA LEU A 8 -31.14 -42.55 14.64
C LEU A 8 -31.90 -42.37 15.97
N LEU A 9 -31.84 -41.19 16.58
CA LEU A 9 -32.80 -40.76 17.59
C LEU A 9 -33.65 -39.62 17.02
N THR A 10 -34.94 -39.90 16.82
CA THR A 10 -36.00 -38.94 16.54
C THR A 10 -36.58 -38.44 17.87
N ALA A 11 -36.80 -37.13 18.00
CA ALA A 11 -37.58 -36.56 19.09
C ALA A 11 -38.66 -35.63 18.51
N SER A 12 -39.86 -35.85 19.03
CA SER A 12 -41.17 -35.51 18.49
C SER A 12 -41.63 -34.09 18.79
N LEU A 13 -42.56 -33.63 17.96
CA LEU A 13 -43.40 -32.44 18.15
C LEU A 13 -44.19 -32.48 19.47
N GLY A 14 -44.33 -31.30 20.10
CA GLY A 14 -45.34 -31.01 21.09
C GLY A 14 -46.01 -29.67 20.78
N SER A 15 -47.23 -29.72 20.24
CA SER A 15 -48.14 -28.57 20.12
C SER A 15 -48.94 -28.41 21.41
N ILE A 16 -49.04 -27.19 21.94
CA ILE A 16 -50.01 -26.84 22.98
C ILE A 16 -50.77 -25.60 22.48
N ALA A 17 -52.08 -25.78 22.28
CA ALA A 17 -53.03 -24.70 22.09
C ALA A 17 -53.73 -24.41 23.43
N GLY A 18 -53.90 -23.14 23.77
CA GLY A 18 -54.69 -22.70 24.92
C GLY A 18 -55.00 -21.20 24.84
N CYS A 19 -56.28 -20.87 24.66
CA CYS A 19 -56.83 -19.51 24.58
C CYS A 19 -57.01 -18.86 25.96
N GLY A 20 -56.91 -17.52 25.99
CA GLY A 20 -57.85 -16.66 26.73
C GLY A 20 -57.32 -15.98 27.99
N GLY A 21 -57.21 -14.66 27.96
CA GLY A 21 -57.06 -13.83 29.16
C GLY A 21 -56.62 -12.40 28.85
N ALA A 22 -57.58 -11.49 28.71
CA ALA A 22 -57.35 -10.06 28.70
C ALA A 22 -56.79 -9.60 30.06
N GLY A 23 -55.72 -8.81 30.04
CA GLY A 23 -55.05 -8.28 31.21
C GLY A 23 -54.11 -7.15 30.80
N ASP A 24 -54.67 -5.95 30.76
CA ASP A 24 -53.98 -4.67 30.71
C ASP A 24 -53.07 -4.53 31.93
N SER A 25 -51.75 -4.41 31.71
CA SER A 25 -50.78 -3.93 32.70
C SER A 25 -49.48 -3.57 31.96
N SER A 26 -49.38 -2.27 31.70
CA SER A 26 -48.20 -1.48 31.32
C SER A 26 -46.86 -2.15 31.67
N ARG A 27 -46.12 -2.56 30.63
CA ARG A 27 -44.69 -2.87 30.70
C ARG A 27 -43.99 -1.82 29.84
N PRO A 28 -43.00 -1.06 30.37
CA PRO A 28 -42.20 -0.22 29.51
C PRO A 28 -41.36 -1.16 28.65
N ASP A 29 -41.66 -1.19 27.37
CA ASP A 29 -40.79 -1.75 26.36
C ASP A 29 -39.55 -0.85 26.32
N ASP A 30 -38.49 -1.28 27.00
CA ASP A 30 -37.13 -0.86 26.67
C ASP A 30 -36.82 -1.45 25.29
N GLU A 31 -37.32 -0.81 24.24
CA GLU A 31 -36.81 -0.99 22.88
C GLU A 31 -35.35 -0.53 22.90
N GLU A 32 -34.44 -1.49 23.05
CA GLU A 32 -33.06 -1.32 22.61
C GLU A 32 -33.09 -0.87 21.16
N ASN A 33 -32.81 0.42 20.96
CA ASN A 33 -32.55 1.03 19.68
C ASN A 33 -31.22 0.46 19.14
N VAL A 34 -31.30 -0.74 18.58
CA VAL A 34 -30.24 -1.41 17.82
C VAL A 34 -30.45 -1.15 16.33
N ASP A 35 -30.46 0.12 15.94
CA ASP A 35 -30.16 0.53 14.56
C ASP A 35 -29.73 2.00 14.57
N SER A 36 -28.58 2.26 15.21
CA SER A 36 -27.78 3.41 14.82
C SER A 36 -27.22 3.11 13.44
N VAL A 37 -28.03 3.38 12.41
CA VAL A 37 -27.56 3.55 11.05
C VAL A 37 -26.55 4.69 11.13
N ARG A 38 -25.26 4.35 11.14
CA ARG A 38 -24.18 5.35 11.21
C ARG A 38 -24.42 6.33 10.07
N ALA A 39 -24.51 7.62 10.41
CA ALA A 39 -24.69 8.67 9.42
C ALA A 39 -23.58 8.57 8.37
N ALA A 40 -23.92 8.85 7.11
CA ALA A 40 -22.92 8.94 6.05
C ALA A 40 -21.91 10.03 6.42
N LEU A 41 -20.61 9.76 6.17
CA LEU A 41 -19.54 10.73 6.44
C LEU A 41 -19.78 12.02 5.65
N SER A 42 -19.57 13.15 6.30
CA SER A 42 -19.46 14.46 5.68
C SER A 42 -18.00 14.78 5.35
N ASP A 43 -17.75 15.67 4.38
CA ASP A 43 -16.40 16.06 3.98
C ASP A 43 -15.56 16.63 5.13
N THR A 44 -16.21 17.20 6.16
CA THR A 44 -15.55 17.77 7.33
C THR A 44 -15.33 16.77 8.47
N ASP A 45 -15.88 15.56 8.35
CA ASP A 45 -15.70 14.54 9.38
C ASP A 45 -14.23 14.12 9.46
N PRO A 46 -13.71 13.83 10.67
CA PRO A 46 -12.33 13.42 10.83
C PRO A 46 -12.08 12.04 10.20
N VAL A 47 -10.87 11.81 9.67
CA VAL A 47 -10.45 10.51 9.13
C VAL A 47 -10.66 9.38 10.12
N SER A 48 -10.54 9.64 11.42
CA SER A 48 -10.81 8.64 12.47
C SER A 48 -12.25 8.10 12.46
N ASP A 49 -13.24 8.90 12.06
CA ASP A 49 -14.63 8.43 11.96
C ASP A 49 -14.82 7.43 10.81
N ALA A 50 -14.03 7.57 9.74
CA ALA A 50 -14.05 6.65 8.61
C ALA A 50 -13.55 5.24 8.94
N ILE A 51 -12.75 5.08 10.01
CA ILE A 51 -12.35 3.76 10.52
C ILE A 51 -13.60 2.93 10.82
N ASP A 52 -14.60 3.58 11.41
CA ASP A 52 -15.81 2.95 11.91
C ASP A 52 -16.95 2.96 10.89
N ALA A 53 -17.10 4.05 10.15
CA ALA A 53 -18.19 4.24 9.20
C ALA A 53 -17.98 3.55 7.84
N SER A 54 -16.76 3.15 7.47
CA SER A 54 -16.46 2.64 6.12
C SER A 54 -15.46 1.48 6.12
N CYS A 55 -15.42 0.77 4.99
CA CYS A 55 -14.39 -0.20 4.61
C CYS A 55 -13.74 0.14 3.26
N SER A 56 -13.89 1.38 2.79
CA SER A 56 -13.34 1.85 1.53
C SER A 56 -12.42 3.04 1.75
N THR A 57 -11.22 2.97 1.17
CA THR A 57 -10.25 4.08 1.14
C THR A 57 -10.74 5.28 0.32
N THR A 58 -11.81 5.12 -0.48
CA THR A 58 -12.47 6.24 -1.16
C THR A 58 -13.09 7.24 -0.19
N SER A 59 -13.33 6.85 1.06
CA SER A 59 -13.81 7.75 2.12
C SER A 59 -12.90 8.96 2.32
N VAL A 60 -11.59 8.86 2.05
CA VAL A 60 -10.61 9.95 2.18
C VAL A 60 -10.10 10.46 0.84
N LYS A 61 -10.85 10.25 -0.25
CA LYS A 61 -10.42 10.62 -1.62
C LYS A 61 -10.13 12.11 -1.76
N GLY A 62 -10.90 12.98 -1.10
CA GLY A 62 -10.69 14.42 -1.13
C GLY A 62 -9.33 14.81 -0.54
N LEU A 63 -9.05 14.35 0.69
CA LEU A 63 -7.75 14.56 1.34
C LEU A 63 -6.59 13.92 0.56
N ALA A 64 -6.77 12.70 0.05
CA ALA A 64 -5.76 12.01 -0.76
C ALA A 64 -5.39 12.81 -2.03
N THR A 65 -6.37 13.45 -2.67
CA THR A 65 -6.15 14.29 -3.86
C THR A 65 -5.30 15.51 -3.52
N GLN A 66 -5.59 16.20 -2.42
CA GLN A 66 -4.77 17.34 -1.97
C GLN A 66 -3.33 16.93 -1.64
N LEU A 67 -3.12 15.74 -1.07
CA LEU A 67 -1.77 15.26 -0.80
C LEU A 67 -0.98 15.01 -2.09
N VAL A 68 -1.61 14.49 -3.14
CA VAL A 68 -0.97 14.35 -4.45
C VAL A 68 -0.62 15.71 -5.04
N GLU A 69 -1.53 16.68 -4.96
CA GLU A 69 -1.29 18.05 -5.41
C GLU A 69 -0.11 18.69 -4.66
N GLU A 70 -0.03 18.53 -3.33
CA GLU A 70 1.10 19.01 -2.53
C GLU A 70 2.41 18.32 -2.91
N ILE A 71 2.42 16.99 -3.09
CA ILE A 71 3.59 16.25 -3.60
C ILE A 71 4.05 16.84 -4.93
N GLN A 72 3.12 17.17 -5.83
CA GLN A 72 3.43 17.74 -7.14
C GLN A 72 3.88 19.21 -7.05
N CYS A 73 3.49 19.97 -6.01
CA CYS A 73 4.10 21.27 -5.71
C CYS A 73 5.56 21.11 -5.27
N LEU A 74 5.83 20.17 -4.35
CA LEU A 74 7.17 19.94 -3.79
C LEU A 74 8.13 19.34 -4.81
N GLN A 75 7.62 18.46 -5.68
CA GLN A 75 8.42 17.80 -6.71
C GLN A 75 7.56 17.54 -7.98
N PRO A 76 7.47 18.54 -8.88
CA PRO A 76 6.66 18.45 -10.08
C PRO A 76 7.01 17.26 -10.98
N GLY A 77 5.98 16.61 -11.52
CA GLY A 77 6.13 15.49 -12.46
C GLY A 77 6.51 14.16 -11.80
N THR A 78 6.46 14.08 -10.46
CA THR A 78 6.70 12.84 -9.73
C THR A 78 5.60 11.82 -10.01
N LEU A 79 4.34 12.24 -9.91
CA LEU A 79 3.17 11.39 -10.08
C LEU A 79 2.47 11.66 -11.42
N GLU A 80 1.98 10.61 -12.05
CA GLU A 80 1.20 10.64 -13.28
C GLU A 80 -0.10 9.86 -13.09
N ARG A 81 -1.15 10.32 -13.77
CA ARG A 81 -2.44 9.63 -13.77
C ARG A 81 -2.42 8.45 -14.73
N ILE A 82 -3.02 7.33 -14.33
CA ILE A 82 -3.05 6.10 -15.15
C ILE A 82 -4.44 5.79 -15.73
N ASP A 83 -5.48 6.52 -15.33
CA ASP A 83 -6.86 6.32 -15.81
C ASP A 83 -7.11 6.81 -17.24
N GLY A 84 -6.12 7.48 -17.85
CA GLY A 84 -6.12 7.87 -19.25
C GLY A 84 -5.29 6.97 -20.17
N ILE A 85 -4.68 5.89 -19.66
CA ILE A 85 -3.84 4.98 -20.45
C ILE A 85 -4.74 3.97 -21.17
N ASP A 86 -4.57 3.87 -22.49
CA ASP A 86 -5.32 2.93 -23.32
C ASP A 86 -5.10 1.48 -22.88
N GLY A 87 -6.19 0.72 -22.83
CA GLY A 87 -6.15 -0.70 -22.45
C GLY A 87 -5.97 -0.95 -20.95
N LEU A 88 -5.99 0.08 -20.10
CA LEU A 88 -6.18 -0.08 -18.66
C LEU A 88 -7.66 0.05 -18.28
N THR A 89 -8.08 -0.72 -17.29
CA THR A 89 -9.36 -0.58 -16.59
C THR A 89 -9.08 -0.53 -15.11
N LEU A 90 -9.63 0.45 -14.41
CA LEU A 90 -9.42 0.63 -12.98
C LEU A 90 -10.69 0.28 -12.23
N GLU A 91 -10.56 -0.49 -11.16
CA GLU A 91 -11.66 -0.70 -10.22
C GLU A 91 -12.04 0.60 -9.48
N ASP A 92 -13.26 0.67 -8.96
CA ASP A 92 -13.86 1.90 -8.40
C ASP A 92 -13.05 2.53 -7.26
N ALA A 93 -12.34 1.73 -6.47
CA ALA A 93 -11.56 2.18 -5.32
C ALA A 93 -10.11 2.56 -5.67
N VAL A 94 -9.68 2.36 -6.92
CA VAL A 94 -8.31 2.68 -7.34
C VAL A 94 -8.10 4.19 -7.30
N PHE A 95 -7.05 4.60 -6.60
CA PHE A 95 -6.58 5.97 -6.68
C PHE A 95 -5.54 6.06 -7.82
N PRO A 96 -5.87 6.75 -8.93
CA PRO A 96 -5.32 6.45 -10.25
C PRO A 96 -3.99 7.15 -10.50
N TYR A 97 -3.04 7.04 -9.57
CA TYR A 97 -1.72 7.65 -9.67
C TYR A 97 -0.63 6.59 -9.49
N LEU A 98 0.46 6.76 -10.21
CA LEU A 98 1.75 6.11 -9.99
C LEU A 98 2.84 7.14 -10.18
N GLN A 99 4.07 6.82 -9.76
CA GLN A 99 5.20 7.59 -10.25
C GLN A 99 5.30 7.46 -11.76
N THR A 100 5.66 8.57 -12.42
CA THR A 100 5.82 8.65 -13.88
C THR A 100 6.57 7.46 -14.52
N PRO A 101 7.73 6.99 -14.03
CA PRO A 101 8.39 5.81 -14.61
C PRO A 101 7.57 4.52 -14.46
N ALA A 102 6.87 4.33 -13.34
CA ALA A 102 6.00 3.17 -13.12
C ALA A 102 4.74 3.22 -13.99
N ALA A 103 4.14 4.40 -14.19
CA ALA A 103 3.03 4.61 -15.13
C ALA A 103 3.42 4.19 -16.57
N LYS A 104 4.62 4.58 -17.01
CA LYS A 104 5.15 4.19 -18.33
C LYS A 104 5.47 2.70 -18.42
N ALA A 105 5.91 2.08 -17.32
CA ALA A 105 6.18 0.66 -17.27
C ALA A 105 4.90 -0.17 -17.45
N ILE A 106 3.81 0.19 -16.75
CA ILE A 106 2.53 -0.51 -16.89
C ILE A 106 1.92 -0.30 -18.29
N GLU A 107 2.07 0.89 -18.89
CA GLU A 107 1.64 1.15 -20.26
C GLU A 107 2.38 0.22 -21.24
N LYS A 108 3.70 0.10 -21.15
CA LYS A 108 4.47 -0.80 -22.02
C LYS A 108 4.11 -2.26 -21.79
N ALA A 109 3.88 -2.68 -20.55
CA ALA A 109 3.43 -4.03 -20.24
C ALA A 109 2.07 -4.32 -20.88
N GLN A 110 1.12 -3.38 -20.76
CA GLN A 110 -0.19 -3.43 -21.42
C GLN A 110 -0.03 -3.58 -22.94
N GLN A 111 0.76 -2.71 -23.57
CA GLN A 111 1.01 -2.72 -25.01
C GLN A 111 1.67 -4.04 -25.48
N GLN A 112 2.61 -4.57 -24.70
CA GLN A 112 3.30 -5.83 -25.01
C GLN A 112 2.35 -7.03 -24.99
N ARG A 113 1.40 -7.07 -24.05
CA ARG A 113 0.42 -8.16 -23.98
C ARG A 113 -0.76 -7.96 -24.95
N GLY A 114 -1.10 -6.71 -25.26
CA GLY A 114 -2.13 -6.36 -26.23
C GLY A 114 -3.56 -6.70 -25.81
N THR A 115 -3.82 -6.79 -24.51
CA THR A 115 -5.16 -7.02 -23.93
C THR A 115 -5.45 -6.04 -22.79
N THR A 116 -6.69 -5.99 -22.32
CA THR A 116 -7.08 -5.09 -21.22
C THR A 116 -6.47 -5.55 -19.90
N MET A 117 -5.80 -4.64 -19.20
CA MET A 117 -5.27 -4.84 -17.85
C MET A 117 -6.24 -4.23 -16.85
N THR A 118 -6.80 -5.04 -15.95
CA THR A 118 -7.57 -4.54 -14.80
C THR A 118 -6.63 -4.28 -13.63
N ILE A 119 -6.62 -3.03 -13.15
CA ILE A 119 -5.89 -2.58 -11.98
C ILE A 119 -6.84 -2.57 -10.79
N ASN A 120 -6.46 -3.27 -9.72
CA ASN A 120 -7.24 -3.42 -8.49
C ASN A 120 -6.79 -2.39 -7.44
N SER A 121 -5.50 -2.04 -7.46
CA SER A 121 -4.96 -0.98 -6.61
C SER A 121 -3.68 -0.37 -7.21
N ALA A 122 -3.41 0.89 -6.88
CA ALA A 122 -2.25 1.67 -7.32
C ALA A 122 -1.71 2.50 -6.13
N LEU A 123 -1.43 3.80 -6.29
CA LEU A 123 -1.04 4.68 -5.17
C LEU A 123 -2.03 4.56 -4.01
N ARG A 124 -1.51 4.35 -2.80
CA ARG A 124 -2.24 4.53 -1.54
C ARG A 124 -1.56 5.66 -0.80
N THR A 125 -2.20 6.84 -0.73
CA THR A 125 -1.67 7.98 0.03
C THR A 125 -1.64 7.68 1.53
N LEU A 126 -0.91 8.50 2.28
CA LEU A 126 -0.73 8.33 3.72
C LEU A 126 -2.06 8.17 4.52
N PRO A 127 -3.13 8.96 4.28
CA PRO A 127 -4.42 8.77 4.93
C PRO A 127 -5.13 7.47 4.52
N GLN A 128 -4.99 7.05 3.25
CA GLN A 128 -5.57 5.79 2.77
C GLN A 128 -4.88 4.59 3.42
N GLN A 129 -3.55 4.64 3.52
CA GLN A 129 -2.79 3.59 4.20
C GLN A 129 -3.06 3.59 5.71
N TYR A 130 -3.23 4.75 6.33
CA TYR A 130 -3.69 4.87 7.72
C TYR A 130 -5.00 4.11 7.94
N LEU A 131 -6.04 4.35 7.14
CA LEU A 131 -7.32 3.64 7.28
C LEU A 131 -7.16 2.12 7.13
N LEU A 132 -6.44 1.67 6.09
CA LEU A 132 -6.15 0.25 5.87
C LEU A 132 -5.46 -0.42 7.06
N TYR A 133 -4.47 0.27 7.63
CA TYR A 133 -3.76 -0.22 8.80
C TYR A 133 -4.64 -0.26 10.05
N GLN A 134 -5.52 0.73 10.23
CA GLN A 134 -6.49 0.73 11.33
C GLN A 134 -7.50 -0.41 11.20
N TRP A 135 -8.03 -0.68 9.99
CA TRP A 135 -8.93 -1.81 9.74
C TRP A 135 -8.24 -3.15 9.95
N TYR A 136 -7.00 -3.30 9.49
CA TYR A 136 -6.17 -4.48 9.76
C TYR A 136 -6.02 -4.72 11.27
N LYS A 137 -5.60 -3.70 12.04
CA LYS A 137 -5.45 -3.81 13.51
C LYS A 137 -6.77 -4.16 14.21
N ALA A 138 -7.89 -3.68 13.68
CA ALA A 138 -9.22 -3.95 14.21
C ALA A 138 -9.81 -5.31 13.75
N GLY A 139 -9.15 -6.03 12.83
CA GLY A 139 -9.69 -7.25 12.23
C GLY A 139 -10.95 -7.01 11.39
N ARG A 140 -11.06 -5.84 10.75
CA ARG A 140 -12.22 -5.40 9.97
C ARG A 140 -11.93 -5.39 8.48
N CYS A 141 -12.99 -5.31 7.69
CA CYS A 141 -12.93 -5.12 6.24
C CYS A 141 -12.18 -6.23 5.48
N GLY A 142 -12.02 -7.42 6.09
CA GLY A 142 -11.35 -8.57 5.47
C GLY A 142 -9.84 -8.38 5.26
N ILE A 143 -9.22 -7.38 5.88
CA ILE A 143 -7.80 -7.08 5.68
C ILE A 143 -6.94 -8.03 6.51
N SER A 144 -6.27 -8.97 5.83
CA SER A 144 -5.41 -9.99 6.46
C SER A 144 -3.99 -9.49 6.75
N LEU A 145 -3.54 -8.47 6.01
CA LEU A 145 -2.21 -7.87 6.13
C LEU A 145 -2.24 -6.42 5.67
N ALA A 146 -1.60 -5.54 6.45
CA ALA A 146 -1.32 -4.17 6.03
C ALA A 146 0.01 -3.70 6.62
N ALA A 147 0.84 -3.03 5.82
CA ALA A 147 2.01 -2.33 6.32
C ALA A 147 1.59 -1.13 7.20
N ALA A 148 2.45 -0.78 8.17
CA ALA A 148 2.27 0.48 8.89
C ALA A 148 2.35 1.67 7.92
N PRO A 149 1.65 2.78 8.17
CA PRO A 149 1.77 3.98 7.33
C PRO A 149 3.22 4.49 7.27
N GLY A 150 3.61 5.04 6.12
CA GLY A 150 4.98 5.39 5.79
C GLY A 150 5.90 4.18 5.55
N LYS A 151 5.34 2.99 5.28
CA LYS A 151 6.10 1.74 5.02
C LYS A 151 5.53 0.87 3.90
N SER A 152 4.38 1.22 3.34
CA SER A 152 3.76 0.45 2.25
C SER A 152 4.40 0.79 0.91
N ASN A 153 4.63 -0.22 0.05
CA ASN A 153 5.10 0.01 -1.31
C ASN A 153 4.08 0.81 -2.15
N HIS A 154 2.78 0.73 -1.83
CA HIS A 154 1.78 1.55 -2.52
C HIS A 154 1.87 3.02 -2.15
N GLU A 155 2.40 3.36 -0.97
CA GLU A 155 2.65 4.76 -0.59
C GLU A 155 3.81 5.37 -1.39
N SER A 156 4.65 4.54 -2.01
CA SER A 156 5.69 5.06 -2.91
C SER A 156 5.17 5.37 -4.31
N GLY A 157 3.94 4.98 -4.66
CA GLY A 157 3.43 5.12 -6.04
C GLY A 157 4.17 4.23 -7.05
N LEU A 158 4.89 3.21 -6.58
CA LEU A 158 5.62 2.26 -7.44
C LEU A 158 4.94 0.89 -7.51
N ALA A 159 3.93 0.64 -6.69
CA ALA A 159 3.24 -0.64 -6.63
C ALA A 159 1.88 -0.60 -7.35
N VAL A 160 1.53 -1.72 -7.97
CA VAL A 160 0.19 -2.00 -8.50
C VAL A 160 -0.25 -3.41 -8.14
N ASP A 161 -1.54 -3.56 -7.89
CA ASP A 161 -2.21 -4.85 -7.85
C ASP A 161 -3.03 -5.01 -9.12
N VAL A 162 -2.93 -6.16 -9.78
CA VAL A 162 -3.63 -6.43 -11.04
C VAL A 162 -4.37 -7.75 -11.00
N ASP A 163 -5.50 -7.81 -11.70
CA ASP A 163 -6.15 -9.07 -12.03
C ASP A 163 -5.29 -9.90 -12.99
N ASP A 164 -5.49 -11.22 -12.99
CA ASP A 164 -4.74 -12.15 -13.85
C ASP A 164 -3.21 -11.90 -13.79
N SER A 165 -2.70 -11.74 -12.57
CA SER A 165 -1.28 -11.49 -12.33
C SER A 165 -0.38 -12.53 -12.97
N SER A 166 -0.81 -13.81 -13.02
CA SER A 166 -0.08 -14.87 -13.70
C SER A 166 0.06 -14.63 -15.20
N GLY A 167 -0.98 -14.14 -15.86
CA GLY A 167 -0.96 -13.83 -17.29
C GLY A 167 -0.18 -12.56 -17.59
N TRP A 168 -0.20 -11.58 -16.69
CA TRP A 168 0.54 -10.33 -16.83
C TRP A 168 2.03 -10.44 -16.51
N ARG A 169 2.43 -11.36 -15.63
CA ARG A 169 3.80 -11.47 -15.11
C ARG A 169 4.90 -11.38 -16.18
N PRO A 170 4.85 -12.11 -17.32
CA PRO A 170 5.91 -12.02 -18.32
C PRO A 170 6.07 -10.62 -18.93
N ALA A 171 4.97 -9.91 -19.18
CA ALA A 171 5.01 -8.55 -19.73
C ALA A 171 5.40 -7.53 -18.65
N MET A 172 4.93 -7.71 -17.42
CA MET A 172 5.29 -6.88 -16.28
C MET A 172 6.78 -6.97 -15.97
N GLU A 173 7.34 -8.18 -15.83
CA GLU A 173 8.76 -8.38 -15.53
C GLU A 173 9.68 -7.88 -16.67
N ALA A 174 9.25 -8.02 -17.93
CA ALA A 174 9.97 -7.46 -19.08
C ALA A 174 10.01 -5.92 -19.07
N ASN A 175 9.11 -5.27 -18.33
CA ASN A 175 9.03 -3.81 -18.18
C ASN A 175 9.31 -3.38 -16.75
N GLU A 176 10.22 -4.06 -16.07
CA GLU A 176 10.75 -3.68 -14.74
C GLU A 176 9.71 -3.65 -13.61
N MET A 177 8.56 -4.31 -13.79
CA MET A 177 7.58 -4.54 -12.74
C MET A 177 7.82 -5.92 -12.12
N LYS A 178 8.45 -5.94 -10.94
CA LYS A 178 8.79 -7.15 -10.21
C LYS A 178 7.57 -7.70 -9.47
N TRP A 179 7.25 -8.96 -9.72
CA TRP A 179 6.23 -9.67 -8.94
C TRP A 179 6.67 -9.89 -7.49
N LEU A 180 5.79 -9.60 -6.52
CA LEU A 180 6.12 -9.71 -5.10
C LEU A 180 6.25 -11.17 -4.62
N GLY A 181 5.49 -12.07 -5.24
CA GLY A 181 5.55 -13.51 -4.96
C GLY A 181 4.26 -14.07 -4.39
N ALA A 182 4.30 -15.33 -3.96
CA ALA A 182 3.11 -16.06 -3.55
C ALA A 182 2.44 -15.54 -2.26
N SER A 183 3.14 -14.73 -1.46
CA SER A 183 2.57 -14.07 -0.27
C SER A 183 1.57 -12.98 -0.63
N ASP A 184 1.72 -12.38 -1.82
CA ASP A 184 0.80 -11.40 -2.39
C ASP A 184 0.77 -11.54 -3.92
N PRO A 185 0.00 -12.52 -4.45
CA PRO A 185 0.11 -12.91 -5.83
C PRO A 185 -0.30 -11.85 -6.85
N VAL A 186 -1.03 -10.82 -6.46
CA VAL A 186 -1.53 -9.75 -7.35
C VAL A 186 -0.55 -8.58 -7.47
N HIS A 187 0.43 -8.50 -6.56
CA HIS A 187 1.27 -7.33 -6.36
C HIS A 187 2.50 -7.31 -7.26
N PHE A 188 2.77 -6.15 -7.86
CA PHE A 188 3.99 -5.84 -8.59
C PHE A 188 4.60 -4.51 -8.12
N ASP A 189 5.92 -4.48 -7.98
CA ASP A 189 6.70 -3.27 -7.68
C ASP A 189 7.53 -2.84 -8.89
N TYR A 190 7.48 -1.56 -9.27
CA TYR A 190 8.43 -1.00 -10.22
C TYR A 190 9.84 -0.96 -9.60
N ILE A 191 10.81 -1.61 -10.25
CA ILE A 191 12.19 -1.71 -9.78
C ILE A 191 13.20 -0.96 -10.65
N GLY A 192 12.77 -0.39 -11.78
CA GLY A 192 13.64 0.34 -12.70
C GLY A 192 14.15 1.68 -12.15
N ASP A 193 14.81 2.42 -13.03
CA ASP A 193 15.46 3.71 -12.71
C ASP A 193 14.48 4.89 -12.70
N GLY A 194 14.94 6.07 -12.26
CA GLY A 194 14.16 7.31 -12.27
C GLY A 194 13.11 7.43 -11.17
N LYS A 195 13.14 6.53 -10.18
CA LYS A 195 12.27 6.57 -8.98
C LYS A 195 12.63 7.74 -8.07
N VAL A 196 11.61 8.29 -7.43
CA VAL A 196 11.72 9.27 -6.35
C VAL A 196 11.40 8.58 -5.03
N GLU A 197 12.10 8.95 -3.96
CA GLU A 197 11.79 8.46 -2.60
C GLU A 197 10.53 9.14 -2.06
N LEU A 198 9.36 8.60 -2.43
CA LEU A 198 8.07 9.23 -2.16
C LEU A 198 7.59 9.05 -0.71
N THR A 199 8.06 8.03 0.02
CA THR A 199 7.60 7.77 1.40
C THR A 199 7.84 8.97 2.33
N GLY A 200 9.05 9.53 2.35
CA GLY A 200 9.35 10.72 3.13
C GLY A 200 8.62 11.95 2.59
N LEU A 201 8.57 12.09 1.26
CA LEU A 201 7.91 13.21 0.60
C LEU A 201 6.40 13.27 0.86
N SER A 202 5.70 12.13 0.90
CA SER A 202 4.27 12.07 1.20
C SER A 202 3.97 12.46 2.65
N VAL A 203 4.86 12.11 3.59
CA VAL A 203 4.75 12.55 4.98
C VAL A 203 4.99 14.05 5.09
N LEU A 204 6.03 14.57 4.43
CA LEU A 204 6.32 16.00 4.39
C LEU A 204 5.17 16.81 3.80
N ALA A 205 4.58 16.35 2.70
CA ALA A 205 3.41 16.97 2.08
C ALA A 205 2.25 17.07 3.07
N PHE A 206 1.95 16.00 3.80
CA PHE A 206 0.93 16.05 4.86
C PHE A 206 1.29 17.05 5.96
N GLN A 207 2.54 17.04 6.45
CA GLN A 207 2.99 17.93 7.54
C GLN A 207 2.85 19.41 7.16
N LYS A 208 3.24 19.78 5.94
CA LYS A 208 3.07 21.13 5.41
C LYS A 208 1.61 21.54 5.31
N LEU A 209 0.79 20.67 4.70
CA LEU A 209 -0.63 20.95 4.51
C LEU A 209 -1.37 21.08 5.85
N TRP A 210 -1.00 20.25 6.83
CA TRP A 210 -1.48 20.37 8.21
C TRP A 210 -1.12 21.75 8.80
N ASN A 211 0.16 22.12 8.76
CA ASN A 211 0.67 23.36 9.35
C ASN A 211 0.04 24.63 8.76
N VAL A 212 -0.26 24.64 7.46
CA VAL A 212 -0.95 25.75 6.78
C VAL A 212 -2.39 25.95 7.29
N ASN A 213 -3.05 24.85 7.63
CA ASN A 213 -4.41 24.85 8.15
C ASN A 213 -4.49 25.00 9.68
N HIS A 214 -3.40 24.72 10.40
CA HIS A 214 -3.35 24.70 11.86
C HIS A 214 -2.15 25.49 12.42
N PRO A 215 -2.14 26.83 12.29
CA PRO A 215 -1.00 27.66 12.73
C PRO A 215 -0.72 27.57 14.24
N ASP A 216 -1.72 27.20 15.05
CA ASP A 216 -1.63 27.07 16.50
C ASP A 216 -1.36 25.62 16.99
N ASP A 217 -1.36 24.63 16.09
CA ASP A 217 -1.05 23.22 16.39
C ASP A 217 -0.07 22.64 15.37
N ARG A 218 1.10 23.28 15.23
CA ARG A 218 2.09 22.86 14.25
C ARG A 218 2.79 21.56 14.65
N ILE A 219 3.15 20.77 13.65
CA ILE A 219 4.04 19.61 13.77
C ILE A 219 5.33 19.84 12.99
N ASP A 220 6.37 19.08 13.32
CA ASP A 220 7.64 19.13 12.60
C ASP A 220 7.45 18.68 11.14
N GLU A 221 8.12 19.37 10.21
CA GLU A 221 8.16 19.06 8.78
C GLU A 221 9.41 18.21 8.47
N ASP A 222 9.53 17.07 9.14
CA ASP A 222 10.73 16.23 9.18
C ASP A 222 10.69 15.01 8.25
N SER A 223 9.60 14.84 7.49
CA SER A 223 9.35 13.67 6.62
C SER A 223 9.21 12.34 7.37
N LEU A 224 9.08 12.35 8.70
CA LEU A 224 8.98 11.14 9.52
C LEU A 224 7.54 10.87 9.97
N TYR A 225 7.11 9.63 9.75
CA TYR A 225 5.84 9.17 10.30
C TYR A 225 6.01 8.87 11.80
N GLY A 226 5.56 9.80 12.63
CA GLY A 226 5.55 9.68 14.08
C GLY A 226 4.14 9.77 14.69
N ALA A 227 4.07 9.63 16.01
CA ALA A 227 2.81 9.69 16.75
C ALA A 227 2.08 11.03 16.57
N ASP A 228 2.82 12.14 16.42
CA ASP A 228 2.21 13.44 16.15
C ASP A 228 1.58 13.48 14.76
N THR A 229 2.29 13.04 13.72
CA THR A 229 1.75 12.91 12.35
C THR A 229 0.50 12.02 12.32
N GLU A 230 0.55 10.83 12.94
CA GLU A 230 -0.59 9.91 13.01
C GLU A 230 -1.82 10.57 13.66
N LYS A 231 -1.63 11.23 14.80
CA LYS A 231 -2.72 11.94 15.50
C LYS A 231 -3.36 13.01 14.60
N ARG A 232 -2.56 13.71 13.81
CA ARG A 232 -3.06 14.78 12.92
C ARG A 232 -3.77 14.21 11.70
N ILE A 233 -3.31 13.09 11.15
CA ILE A 233 -4.04 12.36 10.10
C ILE A 233 -5.42 11.97 10.62
N ALA A 234 -5.49 11.39 11.83
CA ALA A 234 -6.75 10.97 12.44
C ALA A 234 -7.77 12.11 12.62
N LEU A 235 -7.31 13.35 12.82
CA LEU A 235 -8.12 14.55 12.97
C LEU A 235 -8.40 15.28 11.65
N SER A 236 -7.72 14.92 10.57
CA SER A 236 -7.87 15.60 9.28
C SER A 236 -9.26 15.37 8.70
N PRO A 237 -9.84 16.35 7.99
CA PRO A 237 -11.13 16.17 7.31
C PRO A 237 -11.01 15.17 6.16
N VAL A 238 -11.94 14.22 6.07
CA VAL A 238 -11.95 13.19 5.02
C VAL A 238 -12.05 13.78 3.60
N GLY A 239 -12.75 14.90 3.45
CA GLY A 239 -12.90 15.66 2.21
C GLY A 239 -11.71 16.53 1.85
N GLY A 240 -10.72 16.67 2.73
CA GLY A 240 -9.57 17.55 2.56
C GLY A 240 -9.71 18.87 3.31
N PHE A 241 -8.58 19.56 3.49
CA PHE A 241 -8.50 20.79 4.25
C PHE A 241 -9.07 22.00 3.50
N PRO A 242 -9.56 23.04 4.20
CA PRO A 242 -10.04 24.27 3.57
C PRO A 242 -8.97 25.01 2.77
N LYS A 243 -7.71 25.03 3.23
CA LYS A 243 -6.57 25.54 2.47
C LYS A 243 -5.86 24.35 1.83
N GLY A 244 -5.97 24.26 0.51
CA GLY A 244 -5.24 23.27 -0.28
C GLY A 244 -3.75 23.62 -0.43
N PRO A 245 -3.05 22.86 -1.26
CA PRO A 245 -1.65 23.08 -1.61
C PRO A 245 -1.39 24.48 -2.18
N ASP A 246 -0.27 25.09 -1.79
CA ASP A 246 0.20 26.38 -2.33
C ASP A 246 1.54 26.19 -3.07
N CYS A 247 1.46 25.87 -4.36
CA CYS A 247 2.64 25.70 -5.20
C CYS A 247 3.41 27.00 -5.47
N ALA A 248 2.96 28.17 -4.98
CA ALA A 248 3.62 29.45 -5.17
C ALA A 248 4.63 29.79 -4.05
N GLN A 249 4.68 29.01 -2.95
CA GLN A 249 5.68 29.21 -1.90
C GLN A 249 6.98 28.47 -2.28
N PRO A 250 8.08 29.17 -2.61
CA PRO A 250 9.37 28.51 -2.73
C PRO A 250 9.80 28.01 -1.34
N ASP A 251 9.95 26.70 -1.20
CA ASP A 251 10.47 26.10 0.04
C ASP A 251 11.91 26.54 0.29
N ALA A 252 12.15 27.29 1.37
CA ALA A 252 13.49 27.65 1.82
C ALA A 252 14.31 26.46 2.37
N SER A 253 13.71 25.27 2.44
CA SER A 253 14.28 24.05 3.03
C SER A 253 14.40 22.87 2.06
N ALA A 254 14.00 23.03 0.78
CA ALA A 254 14.21 21.98 -0.20
C ALA A 254 15.73 21.82 -0.44
N PRO A 255 16.31 20.61 -0.32
CA PRO A 255 17.68 20.39 -0.77
C PRO A 255 17.73 20.76 -2.26
N SER A 256 18.66 21.64 -2.62
CA SER A 256 18.83 22.04 -4.01
C SER A 256 18.98 20.79 -4.88
N PRO A 257 18.35 20.74 -6.06
CA PRO A 257 18.65 19.68 -7.02
C PRO A 257 20.17 19.65 -7.23
N PRO A 258 20.79 18.45 -7.33
CA PRO A 258 22.22 18.36 -7.58
C PRO A 258 22.53 19.23 -8.80
N ALA A 259 23.48 20.16 -8.64
CA ALA A 259 23.90 21.01 -9.73
C ALA A 259 24.20 20.14 -10.95
N PRO A 260 23.79 20.55 -12.17
CA PRO A 260 24.16 19.82 -13.36
C PRO A 260 25.67 19.65 -13.33
N VAL A 261 26.11 18.39 -13.31
CA VAL A 261 27.52 18.05 -13.38
C VAL A 261 28.03 18.71 -14.66
N PRO A 262 28.99 19.64 -14.60
CA PRO A 262 29.51 20.25 -15.81
C PRO A 262 30.00 19.13 -16.72
N ASP A 263 29.46 19.12 -17.93
CA ASP A 263 29.81 18.20 -19.01
C ASP A 263 31.32 18.07 -19.06
N ALA A 264 31.81 16.89 -18.66
CA ALA A 264 33.22 16.57 -18.74
C ALA A 264 33.53 16.45 -20.22
N GLY A 265 34.07 17.54 -20.76
CA GLY A 265 34.31 17.77 -22.18
C GLY A 265 34.71 16.52 -22.95
N GLU A 266 34.05 16.37 -24.08
CA GLU A 266 34.36 15.44 -25.14
C GLU A 266 35.88 15.35 -25.38
N PRO A 267 36.48 14.15 -25.33
CA PRO A 267 37.90 14.00 -25.64
C PRO A 267 38.17 14.34 -27.10
N PRO A 268 39.28 15.02 -27.42
CA PRO A 268 39.52 15.55 -28.76
C PRO A 268 39.65 14.43 -29.81
N PRO A 269 39.29 14.73 -31.08
CA PRO A 269 39.38 13.77 -32.17
C PRO A 269 40.83 13.38 -32.44
N LYS A 270 41.09 12.07 -32.50
CA LYS A 270 42.38 11.53 -32.94
C LYS A 270 42.60 11.89 -34.40
N THR A 271 43.60 12.73 -34.66
CA THR A 271 44.13 13.01 -35.99
C THR A 271 44.78 11.75 -36.56
N THR A 272 44.21 11.23 -37.64
CA THR A 272 44.86 10.24 -38.51
C THR A 272 45.90 10.93 -39.37
N GLU A 273 47.18 10.71 -39.07
CA GLU A 273 48.28 11.01 -39.97
C GLU A 273 48.70 9.71 -40.66
N ALA A 274 48.70 9.74 -41.99
CA ALA A 274 49.05 8.63 -42.87
C ALA A 274 50.49 8.76 -43.35
N ALA A 275 51.27 7.66 -43.30
CA ALA A 275 52.38 7.31 -44.19
C ALA A 275 52.97 5.93 -43.78
N PRO A 276 53.82 5.27 -44.59
CA PRO A 276 53.61 4.80 -45.95
C PRO A 276 53.92 3.29 -46.14
N VAL A 277 53.78 2.86 -47.39
CA VAL A 277 53.84 1.54 -48.05
C VAL A 277 55.07 0.61 -47.78
N ALA A 278 54.77 -0.68 -47.49
CA ALA A 278 55.40 -2.00 -47.85
C ALA A 278 56.92 -2.30 -47.60
N PRO A 279 57.42 -3.58 -47.64
CA PRO A 279 56.81 -4.84 -48.10
C PRO A 279 57.05 -6.17 -47.29
N ALA A 280 56.22 -7.17 -47.65
CA ALA A 280 56.35 -8.64 -47.73
C ALA A 280 57.31 -9.50 -46.85
N SER A 281 56.76 -10.56 -46.25
CA SER A 281 57.27 -11.97 -46.14
C SER A 281 56.22 -12.79 -45.35
N GLU A 282 55.52 -13.75 -45.94
CA GLU A 282 55.81 -15.20 -46.09
C GLU A 282 55.96 -15.99 -44.76
N ASP A 283 55.36 -17.19 -44.75
CA ASP A 283 55.31 -18.25 -43.71
C ASP A 283 54.30 -18.05 -42.56
N GLY A 284 53.44 -18.99 -42.16
CA GLY A 284 53.25 -20.39 -42.49
C GLY A 284 52.56 -21.13 -41.32
N CYS A 285 51.75 -22.15 -41.63
CA CYS A 285 51.19 -23.22 -40.75
C CYS A 285 50.19 -22.85 -39.63
N SER A 286 48.93 -23.31 -39.68
CA SER A 286 48.42 -24.65 -39.28
C SER A 286 48.62 -24.93 -37.78
N VAL A 287 47.61 -25.31 -36.97
CA VAL A 287 46.79 -26.53 -37.06
C VAL A 287 45.48 -26.39 -36.26
N ALA A 288 44.43 -27.02 -36.79
CA ALA A 288 43.23 -27.40 -36.06
C ALA A 288 43.47 -28.67 -35.23
N TYR A 289 42.76 -28.82 -34.11
CA TYR A 289 42.39 -30.14 -33.60
C TYR A 289 40.96 -30.11 -33.07
N ALA A 290 40.13 -30.93 -33.71
CA ALA A 290 38.83 -31.38 -33.25
C ALA A 290 39.00 -32.51 -32.22
N GLY A 291 38.04 -32.68 -31.33
CA GLY A 291 37.96 -33.83 -30.43
C GLY A 291 36.57 -33.94 -29.81
N ALA A 292 35.74 -34.80 -30.39
CA ALA A 292 34.36 -35.09 -29.99
C ALA A 292 34.26 -36.26 -28.98
N GLY A 293 33.13 -36.32 -28.28
CA GLY A 293 32.53 -37.52 -27.67
C GLY A 293 32.55 -37.54 -26.14
N ARG A 294 31.60 -38.17 -25.42
CA ARG A 294 30.31 -38.83 -25.72
C ARG A 294 29.69 -39.23 -24.37
N ASP A 295 28.36 -39.20 -24.28
CA ASP A 295 27.40 -40.10 -23.60
C ASP A 295 27.52 -40.59 -22.12
N GLY A 296 26.35 -40.60 -21.45
CA GLY A 296 25.96 -41.51 -20.34
C GLY A 296 25.42 -40.77 -19.09
N SER A 297 24.10 -40.59 -18.87
CA SER A 297 23.02 -41.52 -18.45
C SER A 297 23.01 -41.95 -16.96
N SER A 298 21.80 -41.97 -16.38
CA SER A 298 21.39 -42.45 -15.03
C SER A 298 21.64 -41.47 -13.87
N GLY A 299 20.73 -41.14 -12.95
CA GLY A 299 19.42 -41.68 -12.57
C GLY A 299 19.25 -41.55 -11.05
N SER A 300 18.00 -41.32 -10.60
CA SER A 300 17.46 -41.65 -9.25
C SER A 300 17.48 -40.63 -8.10
N SER A 301 16.26 -40.50 -7.52
CA SER A 301 15.89 -40.21 -6.11
C SER A 301 16.12 -38.78 -5.58
N GLY A 302 15.13 -38.02 -5.10
CA GLY A 302 13.89 -38.40 -4.42
C GLY A 302 14.05 -38.30 -2.90
N ILE A 303 13.99 -37.09 -2.34
CA ILE A 303 13.84 -36.85 -0.88
C ILE A 303 12.94 -35.61 -0.67
N PRO A 304 11.74 -35.75 -0.08
CA PRO A 304 10.99 -34.60 0.41
C PRO A 304 11.50 -34.19 1.81
N ILE A 305 11.93 -32.93 1.94
CA ILE A 305 12.23 -32.32 3.25
C ILE A 305 10.89 -31.87 3.85
N ALA A 306 10.43 -32.59 4.87
CA ALA A 306 9.34 -32.15 5.74
C ALA A 306 9.89 -31.11 6.73
N LEU A 307 9.54 -29.82 6.56
CA LEU A 307 9.67 -28.83 7.63
C LEU A 307 8.42 -28.94 8.53
N GLY A 308 8.59 -29.57 9.69
CA GLY A 308 7.64 -29.51 10.78
C GLY A 308 7.66 -28.13 11.45
N PHE A 309 6.53 -27.44 11.40
CA PHE A 309 6.28 -26.26 12.22
C PHE A 309 5.99 -26.70 13.66
N ALA A 310 6.90 -26.40 14.59
CA ALA A 310 6.63 -26.45 16.02
C ALA A 310 6.18 -25.05 16.49
N THR A 311 4.88 -24.87 16.71
CA THR A 311 4.30 -23.71 17.38
C THR A 311 4.57 -23.78 18.88
N LEU A 312 5.53 -23.00 19.36
CA LEU A 312 5.74 -22.78 20.80
C LEU A 312 4.84 -21.63 21.26
N VAL A 313 3.69 -21.96 21.85
CA VAL A 313 2.81 -20.99 22.53
C VAL A 313 3.33 -20.79 23.96
N LEU A 314 4.04 -19.69 24.19
CA LEU A 314 4.37 -19.21 25.54
C LEU A 314 3.24 -18.31 26.05
N ALA A 315 2.38 -18.87 26.90
CA ALA A 315 1.40 -18.12 27.67
C ALA A 315 2.08 -17.43 28.87
N ALA A 316 2.43 -16.16 28.73
CA ALA A 316 2.84 -15.33 29.87
C ALA A 316 1.61 -14.67 30.51
N ARG A 317 1.15 -15.25 31.63
CA ARG A 317 0.15 -14.61 32.52
C ARG A 317 0.84 -13.58 33.41
N GLY A 318 0.84 -12.31 32.99
CA GLY A 318 1.22 -11.17 33.84
C GLY A 318 0.02 -10.57 34.56
N ARG A 319 -0.11 -10.84 35.88
CA ARG A 319 -1.02 -10.11 36.78
C ARG A 319 -0.50 -8.69 36.99
N ALA A 320 -1.19 -7.67 36.47
CA ALA A 320 -1.03 -6.30 36.93
C ALA A 320 -2.09 -5.98 37.99
N ARG A 321 -1.63 -5.62 39.19
CA ARG A 321 -2.45 -5.19 40.32
C ARG A 321 -2.98 -3.77 40.07
N ARG A 322 -4.29 -3.60 40.26
CA ARG A 322 -5.01 -2.32 40.23
C ARG A 322 -4.75 -1.58 41.55
N ALA A 323 -3.93 -0.54 41.54
CA ALA A 323 -3.81 0.40 42.66
C ALA A 323 -4.90 1.46 42.52
N SER A 324 -5.84 1.49 43.47
CA SER A 324 -6.88 2.50 43.59
C SER A 324 -6.30 3.72 44.31
N ASN A 325 -6.13 4.84 43.58
CA ASN A 325 -5.85 6.14 44.20
C ASN A 325 -7.18 6.87 44.38
N ARG A 326 -7.61 6.95 45.65
CA ARG A 326 -8.78 7.68 46.11
C ARG A 326 -8.36 9.13 46.35
N VAL A 327 -8.76 10.04 45.47
CA VAL A 327 -8.59 11.48 45.69
C VAL A 327 -9.73 11.95 46.59
N THR A 328 -9.39 12.35 47.81
CA THR A 328 -10.28 13.06 48.75
C THR A 328 -10.38 14.53 48.37
N HIS A 329 -11.58 15.01 48.03
CA HIS A 329 -11.90 16.42 47.96
C HIS A 329 -11.91 17.04 49.36
N ALA A 330 -11.04 18.01 49.62
CA ALA A 330 -11.18 18.96 50.71
C ALA A 330 -11.84 20.24 50.17
N ARG A 331 -13.04 20.54 50.69
CA ARG A 331 -13.69 21.86 50.58
C ARG A 331 -12.94 22.84 51.48
N ALA A 332 -12.47 23.94 50.92
CA ALA A 332 -12.09 25.13 51.68
C ALA A 332 -13.17 26.20 51.48
N THR A 333 -13.92 26.46 52.55
CA THR A 333 -14.76 27.63 52.74
C THR A 333 -13.90 28.73 53.33
N VAL A 334 -13.84 29.91 52.72
CA VAL A 334 -13.41 31.15 53.39
C VAL A 334 -14.38 32.25 52.99
N ALA A 335 -14.75 33.01 54.02
CA ALA A 335 -15.62 34.18 54.04
C ALA A 335 -15.06 35.38 53.29
#